data_AF-A0A844MGX1-F1
#
_entry.id   AF-A0A844MGX1-F1
#
_cell.length_a   1.000
_cell.length_b   1.000
_cell.length_c   1.000
_cell.angle_alpha   90.00
_cell.angle_beta   90.00
_cell.angle_gamma   90.00
#
_symmetry.space_group_name_H-M   'P 1'
#
loop_
_entity.id
_entity.type
_entity.pdbx_description
1 polymer ?
#
loop_
_entity_poly.entity_id
_entity_poly.type
_entity_poly.pdbx_seq_one_letter_code
_entity_poly.pdbx_strand_id
1 'polypeptide(L)'
;MRYSLLNRCYGVLLGAIIGENIAFRNKDFSENVQVCSKEVSHWSEVATSYTETLIAFSRLETSDRLCKQEQGIQLEDSLSVIPAVLPVVLFFHENSIKLRQNLIALAEFWQTEPIIRDGMLAVGYAIAQSLTEKQTRATLIPQTISFLGETPTRLPQQLLKVKNLLESGAGLDSAQAELTREEKPGNVIAMAFYCFLSTLEDFRLSVLRADRLSRYSKTIGTVTGALSGAYNSNSGIPVTWQISLERSNLAQKWQMANSDNMLRLTNTLMAVWSGVYDIGRDSNEFGEEKSLVGPSFKSSLQAIAAPRVIRLR
;
A
#
# COMPACT_ATOMS: atom_id res chain seq x y z
N MET A 1 -2.14 12.51 -18.77
CA MET A 1 -2.00 11.20 -18.11
C MET A 1 -0.75 10.52 -18.61
N ARG A 2 0.24 10.30 -17.74
CA ARG A 2 1.48 9.58 -18.10
C ARG A 2 1.25 8.07 -18.20
N TYR A 3 0.36 7.53 -17.37
CA TYR A 3 0.02 6.11 -17.30
C TYR A 3 -1.45 5.91 -16.95
N SER A 4 -2.02 4.74 -17.26
CA SER A 4 -3.39 4.40 -16.84
C SER A 4 -3.47 4.25 -15.32
N LEU A 5 -4.65 4.53 -14.74
CA LEU A 5 -4.89 4.33 -13.31
C LEU A 5 -4.61 2.88 -12.91
N LEU A 6 -5.06 1.91 -13.72
CA LEU A 6 -4.82 0.50 -13.50
C LEU A 6 -3.33 0.16 -13.41
N ASN A 7 -2.50 0.68 -14.32
CA ASN A 7 -1.05 0.47 -14.28
C ASN A 7 -0.39 1.07 -13.04
N ARG A 8 -0.93 2.17 -12.51
CA ARG A 8 -0.46 2.75 -11.25
C ARG A 8 -0.89 1.92 -10.04
N CYS A 9 -2.14 1.48 -9.99
CA CYS A 9 -2.62 0.61 -8.92
C CYS A 9 -1.83 -0.70 -8.86
N TYR A 10 -1.54 -1.30 -10.03
CA TYR A 10 -0.65 -2.46 -10.10
C TYR A 10 0.78 -2.10 -9.67
N GLY A 11 1.30 -0.95 -10.12
CA GLY A 11 2.60 -0.43 -9.70
C GLY A 11 2.73 -0.29 -8.18
N VAL A 12 1.67 0.12 -7.46
CA VAL A 12 1.66 0.21 -5.99
C VAL A 12 1.94 -1.14 -5.35
N LEU A 13 1.16 -2.17 -5.70
CA LEU A 13 1.25 -3.49 -5.07
C LEU A 13 2.54 -4.22 -5.48
N LEU A 14 2.86 -4.23 -6.77
CA LEU A 14 4.08 -4.83 -7.29
C LEU A 14 5.32 -4.11 -6.73
N GLY A 15 5.28 -2.78 -6.68
CA GLY A 15 6.35 -1.97 -6.12
C GLY A 15 6.59 -2.28 -4.64
N ALA A 16 5.53 -2.41 -3.85
CA ALA A 16 5.63 -2.79 -2.43
C ALA A 16 6.33 -4.14 -2.25
N ILE A 17 5.91 -5.14 -3.03
CA ILE A 17 6.47 -6.50 -2.97
C ILE A 17 7.93 -6.53 -3.43
N ILE A 18 8.26 -5.85 -4.52
CA ILE A 18 9.66 -5.76 -4.98
C ILE A 18 10.53 -5.06 -3.93
N GLY A 19 10.05 -3.95 -3.37
CA GLY A 19 10.78 -3.19 -2.35
C GLY A 19 11.12 -4.01 -1.12
N GLU A 20 10.20 -4.86 -0.69
CA GLU A 20 10.43 -5.79 0.41
C GLU A 20 11.45 -6.89 0.09
N ASN A 21 11.39 -7.44 -1.13
CA ASN A 21 12.22 -8.58 -1.52
C ASN A 21 13.66 -8.18 -1.85
N ILE A 22 13.88 -6.98 -2.39
CA ILE A 22 15.23 -6.46 -2.61
C ILE A 22 15.96 -6.28 -1.28
N ALA A 23 15.25 -5.76 -0.27
CA ALA A 23 15.74 -5.66 1.11
C ALA A 23 16.12 -7.02 1.73
N PHE A 24 15.58 -8.12 1.21
CA PHE A 24 15.87 -9.47 1.65
C PHE A 24 17.17 -10.03 1.02
N ARG A 25 17.35 -9.87 -0.30
CA ARG A 25 18.46 -10.50 -1.05
C ARG A 25 19.86 -10.07 -0.60
N ASN A 26 20.04 -8.86 -0.07
CA ASN A 26 21.35 -8.37 0.34
C ASN A 26 21.81 -8.87 1.72
N LYS A 27 20.94 -9.48 2.53
CA LYS A 27 21.33 -10.08 3.82
C LYS A 27 21.93 -11.49 3.67
N ASP A 28 21.69 -12.16 2.55
CA ASP A 28 22.14 -13.53 2.29
C ASP A 28 23.52 -13.61 1.58
N PHE A 29 24.20 -12.48 1.35
CA PHE A 29 25.54 -12.45 0.73
C PHE A 29 26.69 -12.62 1.74
N SER A 30 26.43 -12.84 3.03
CA SER A 30 27.45 -13.42 3.90
C SER A 30 27.50 -14.92 3.65
N GLU A 31 28.53 -15.35 2.89
CA GLU A 31 28.83 -16.75 2.63
C GLU A 31 28.78 -17.58 3.93
N ASN A 32 28.08 -18.71 3.84
CA ASN A 32 27.79 -19.69 4.89
C ASN A 32 26.69 -19.25 5.87
N VAL A 33 25.45 -19.66 5.59
CA VAL A 33 24.57 -20.37 6.54
C VAL A 33 23.32 -20.81 5.77
N GLN A 34 23.16 -22.14 5.73
CA GLN A 34 21.92 -22.89 5.92
C GLN A 34 20.61 -22.17 5.57
N VAL A 35 19.88 -22.76 4.63
CA VAL A 35 18.44 -22.58 4.36
C VAL A 35 17.69 -22.17 5.64
N CYS A 36 17.53 -20.87 5.85
CA CYS A 36 16.71 -20.35 6.95
C CYS A 36 15.30 -20.16 6.39
N SER A 37 14.62 -21.28 6.23
CA SER A 37 13.17 -21.34 6.07
C SER A 37 12.51 -20.96 7.39
N LYS A 38 12.24 -19.67 7.62
CA LYS A 38 11.35 -19.04 8.63
C LYS A 38 11.53 -17.52 8.53
N GLU A 39 10.56 -16.62 8.42
CA GLU A 39 9.10 -16.65 8.49
C GLU A 39 8.51 -15.78 7.34
N VAL A 40 7.21 -15.93 7.09
CA VAL A 40 6.48 -15.56 5.87
C VAL A 40 5.77 -14.21 6.06
N SER A 41 5.74 -13.36 5.04
CA SER A 41 5.30 -11.96 5.13
C SER A 41 3.79 -11.77 5.32
N HIS A 42 3.39 -11.49 6.57
CA HIS A 42 2.00 -11.36 7.05
C HIS A 42 1.15 -10.24 6.43
N TRP A 43 1.73 -9.10 5.99
CA TRP A 43 0.91 -7.98 5.51
C TRP A 43 0.17 -8.29 4.20
N SER A 44 0.72 -9.17 3.37
CA SER A 44 0.12 -9.52 2.09
C SER A 44 -1.15 -10.36 2.24
N GLU A 45 -1.19 -11.24 3.23
CA GLU A 45 -2.39 -12.02 3.54
C GLU A 45 -3.51 -11.09 4.02
N VAL A 46 -3.17 -10.15 4.90
CA VAL A 46 -4.09 -9.11 5.38
C VAL A 46 -4.57 -8.22 4.24
N ALA A 47 -3.67 -7.74 3.38
CA ALA A 47 -4.05 -6.99 2.18
C ALA A 47 -4.93 -7.82 1.22
N THR A 48 -4.71 -9.12 1.10
CA THR A 48 -5.55 -10.00 0.28
C THR A 48 -6.97 -10.03 0.84
N SER A 49 -7.09 -10.23 2.17
CA SER A 49 -8.38 -10.24 2.86
C SER A 49 -9.14 -8.90 2.71
N TYR A 50 -8.44 -7.76 2.82
CA TYR A 50 -9.07 -6.47 2.55
C TYR A 50 -9.51 -6.31 1.09
N THR A 51 -8.72 -6.81 0.15
CA THR A 51 -9.09 -6.78 -1.27
C THR A 51 -10.36 -7.58 -1.52
N GLU A 52 -10.44 -8.80 -1.01
CA GLU A 52 -11.62 -9.66 -1.11
C GLU A 52 -12.86 -9.03 -0.45
N THR A 53 -12.70 -8.43 0.73
CA THR A 53 -13.79 -7.74 1.44
C THR A 53 -14.31 -6.55 0.64
N LEU A 54 -13.41 -5.75 0.07
CA LEU A 54 -13.79 -4.61 -0.76
C LEU A 54 -14.47 -5.05 -2.06
N ILE A 55 -14.03 -6.16 -2.66
CA ILE A 55 -14.67 -6.74 -3.84
C ILE A 55 -16.09 -7.22 -3.50
N ALA A 56 -16.25 -7.93 -2.38
CA ALA A 56 -17.53 -8.53 -1.99
C ALA A 56 -18.57 -7.50 -1.56
N PHE A 57 -18.17 -6.46 -0.82
CA PHE A 57 -19.11 -5.54 -0.17
C PHE A 57 -19.06 -4.10 -0.67
N SER A 58 -18.06 -3.74 -1.50
CA SER A 58 -17.79 -2.36 -1.92
C SER A 58 -17.62 -1.35 -0.77
N ARG A 59 -17.41 -1.87 0.44
CA ARG A 59 -17.21 -1.13 1.68
C ARG A 59 -16.27 -1.91 2.58
N LEU A 60 -15.58 -1.21 3.45
CA LEU A 60 -14.78 -1.84 4.48
C LEU A 60 -15.73 -2.38 5.57
N GLU A 61 -15.85 -3.69 5.68
CA GLU A 61 -16.51 -4.33 6.82
C GLU A 61 -15.45 -4.85 7.78
N THR A 62 -15.27 -4.17 8.91
CA THR A 62 -14.51 -4.69 10.05
C THR A 62 -15.36 -5.73 10.79
N SER A 63 -15.65 -6.86 10.15
CA SER A 63 -16.51 -7.91 10.71
C SER A 63 -15.71 -8.93 11.53
N ASP A 64 -16.40 -9.70 12.39
CA ASP A 64 -15.84 -10.79 13.21
C ASP A 64 -15.05 -11.85 12.41
N ARG A 65 -15.23 -11.95 11.09
CA ARG A 65 -14.46 -12.85 10.21
C ARG A 65 -13.00 -12.42 10.05
N LEU A 66 -12.73 -11.11 9.89
CA LEU A 66 -11.36 -10.57 9.93
C LEU A 66 -10.74 -10.83 11.30
N CYS A 67 -11.51 -10.62 12.38
CA CYS A 67 -11.10 -10.92 13.75
C CYS A 67 -10.66 -12.38 13.97
N LYS A 68 -11.34 -13.38 13.38
CA LYS A 68 -10.98 -14.81 13.52
C LYS A 68 -9.76 -15.22 12.69
N GLN A 69 -9.53 -14.56 11.55
CA GLN A 69 -8.38 -14.81 10.70
C GLN A 69 -7.13 -14.08 11.25
N GLU A 70 -7.30 -12.88 11.81
CA GLU A 70 -6.25 -12.08 12.43
C GLU A 70 -5.85 -12.55 13.85
N GLN A 71 -6.71 -13.24 14.60
CA GLN A 71 -6.33 -13.90 15.86
C GLN A 71 -5.25 -14.99 15.66
N GLY A 72 -5.03 -15.47 14.43
CA GLY A 72 -3.90 -16.32 14.04
C GLY A 72 -2.78 -15.62 13.27
N ILE A 73 -3.02 -14.42 12.72
CA ILE A 73 -2.04 -13.63 11.94
C ILE A 73 -1.48 -12.54 12.88
N GLN A 74 -0.47 -12.88 13.66
CA GLN A 74 0.28 -11.86 14.40
C GLN A 74 1.12 -11.05 13.40
N LEU A 75 0.76 -9.78 13.19
CA LEU A 75 1.70 -8.84 12.59
C LEU A 75 2.84 -8.62 13.59
N GLU A 76 3.94 -9.35 13.42
CA GLU A 76 5.12 -9.27 14.32
C GLU A 76 5.77 -7.88 14.29
N ASP A 77 5.72 -7.19 13.15
CA ASP A 77 6.19 -5.81 13.00
C ASP A 77 4.98 -4.87 12.94
N SER A 78 4.83 -4.00 13.95
CA SER A 78 3.74 -3.03 14.03
C SER A 78 3.68 -2.09 12.81
N LEU A 79 4.79 -1.93 12.08
CA LEU A 79 4.84 -1.14 10.85
C LEU A 79 4.29 -1.86 9.61
N SER A 80 4.11 -3.18 9.67
CA SER A 80 3.60 -3.97 8.53
C SER A 80 2.11 -3.74 8.26
N VAL A 81 1.39 -3.06 9.16
CA VAL A 81 0.03 -2.55 8.90
C VAL A 81 -0.02 -1.52 7.77
N ILE A 82 1.07 -0.76 7.57
CA ILE A 82 1.12 0.31 6.56
C ILE A 82 0.97 -0.26 5.14
N PRO A 83 1.76 -1.26 4.71
CA PRO A 83 1.52 -1.90 3.42
C PRO A 83 0.25 -2.78 3.40
N ALA A 84 -0.22 -3.27 4.55
CA ALA A 84 -1.45 -4.08 4.62
C ALA A 84 -2.71 -3.32 4.17
N VAL A 85 -2.77 -2.01 4.38
CA VAL A 85 -3.92 -1.16 4.00
C VAL A 85 -3.88 -0.62 2.57
N LEU A 86 -2.88 -1.00 1.77
CA LEU A 86 -2.78 -0.56 0.37
C LEU A 86 -4.07 -0.78 -0.45
N PRO A 87 -4.78 -1.92 -0.37
CA PRO A 87 -6.04 -2.11 -1.09
C PRO A 87 -7.12 -1.09 -0.73
N VAL A 88 -7.19 -0.70 0.54
CA VAL A 88 -8.11 0.33 1.03
C VAL A 88 -7.74 1.69 0.46
N VAL A 89 -6.44 1.99 0.39
CA VAL A 89 -5.92 3.19 -0.28
C VAL A 89 -6.30 3.19 -1.76
N LEU A 90 -6.05 2.09 -2.47
CA LEU A 90 -6.39 1.94 -3.88
C LEU A 90 -7.89 2.14 -4.14
N PHE A 91 -8.75 1.62 -3.26
CA PHE A 91 -10.20 1.72 -3.44
C PHE A 91 -10.76 3.13 -3.12
N PHE A 92 -10.20 3.83 -2.13
CA PHE A 92 -10.71 5.14 -1.71
C PHE A 92 -9.86 6.35 -2.19
N HIS A 93 -8.90 6.14 -3.10
CA HIS A 93 -7.92 7.16 -3.51
C HIS A 93 -8.51 8.49 -4.02
N GLU A 94 -9.71 8.50 -4.61
CA GLU A 94 -10.35 9.74 -5.07
C GLU A 94 -11.12 10.49 -3.98
N ASN A 95 -11.48 9.82 -2.89
CA ASN A 95 -12.27 10.39 -1.80
C ASN A 95 -11.42 10.49 -0.54
N SER A 96 -10.69 11.60 -0.39
CA SER A 96 -9.80 11.84 0.75
C SER A 96 -10.50 11.75 2.11
N ILE A 97 -11.77 12.14 2.19
CA ILE A 97 -12.56 12.05 3.43
C ILE A 97 -12.79 10.58 3.81
N LYS A 98 -13.30 9.77 2.87
CA LYS A 98 -13.53 8.33 3.10
C LYS A 98 -12.21 7.59 3.31
N LEU A 99 -11.16 7.94 2.58
CA LEU A 99 -9.84 7.37 2.78
C LEU A 99 -9.36 7.59 4.22
N ARG A 100 -9.42 8.84 4.69
CA ARG A 100 -9.04 9.19 6.07
C ARG A 100 -9.87 8.44 7.10
N GLN A 101 -11.19 8.40 6.92
CA GLN A 101 -12.11 7.72 7.85
C GLN A 101 -11.82 6.21 7.94
N ASN A 102 -11.65 5.53 6.81
CA ASN A 102 -11.36 4.10 6.80
C ASN A 102 -9.98 3.78 7.41
N LEU A 103 -8.95 4.57 7.11
CA LEU A 103 -7.63 4.36 7.69
C LEU A 103 -7.59 4.59 9.20
N ILE A 104 -8.35 5.56 9.71
CA ILE A 104 -8.51 5.77 11.17
C ILE A 104 -9.26 4.61 11.81
N ALA A 105 -10.37 4.18 11.21
CA ALA A 105 -11.14 3.05 11.74
C ALA A 105 -10.31 1.76 11.82
N LEU A 106 -9.45 1.50 10.81
CA LEU A 106 -8.52 0.37 10.84
C LEU A 106 -7.44 0.51 11.91
N ALA A 107 -6.89 1.71 12.06
CA ALA A 107 -5.90 1.99 13.09
C ALA A 107 -6.46 1.82 14.52
N GLU A 108 -7.73 2.19 14.73
CA GLU A 108 -8.46 1.98 15.99
C GLU A 108 -8.78 0.50 16.22
N PHE A 109 -9.25 -0.19 15.17
CA PHE A 109 -9.55 -1.63 15.21
C PHE A 109 -8.32 -2.46 15.60
N TRP A 110 -7.17 -2.17 15.00
CA TRP A 110 -5.89 -2.82 15.33
C TRP A 110 -5.19 -2.24 16.57
N GLN A 111 -5.77 -1.24 17.23
CA GLN A 111 -5.20 -0.59 18.42
C GLN A 111 -3.75 -0.11 18.18
N THR A 112 -3.49 0.41 16.98
CA THR A 112 -2.15 0.85 16.57
C THR A 112 -1.70 2.08 17.35
N GLU A 113 -0.38 2.19 17.55
CA GLU A 113 0.21 3.41 18.13
C GLU A 113 -0.10 4.63 17.24
N PRO A 114 -0.30 5.84 17.82
CA PRO A 114 -0.64 7.05 17.05
C PRO A 114 0.33 7.35 15.91
N ILE A 115 1.63 7.06 16.09
CA ILE A 115 2.66 7.27 15.06
C ILE A 115 2.48 6.34 13.85
N ILE A 116 1.96 5.12 14.06
CA ILE A 116 1.70 4.15 13.00
C ILE A 116 0.45 4.55 12.23
N ARG A 117 -0.63 4.94 12.94
CA ARG A 117 -1.83 5.53 12.32
C ARG A 117 -1.47 6.71 11.42
N ASP A 118 -0.66 7.63 11.93
CA ASP A 118 -0.22 8.78 11.15
C ASP A 118 0.64 8.36 9.94
N GLY A 119 1.44 7.31 10.09
CA GLY A 119 2.14 6.67 8.98
C GLY A 119 1.23 6.11 7.90
N MET A 120 0.19 5.37 8.29
CA MET A 120 -0.84 4.85 7.38
C MET A 120 -1.51 6.00 6.61
N LEU A 121 -1.89 7.07 7.33
CA LEU A 121 -2.49 8.27 6.73
C LEU A 121 -1.52 8.97 5.78
N ALA A 122 -0.26 9.16 6.17
CA ALA A 122 0.74 9.85 5.35
C ALA A 122 1.02 9.08 4.06
N VAL A 123 1.31 7.78 4.16
CA VAL A 123 1.57 6.91 3.00
C VAL A 123 0.34 6.79 2.12
N GLY A 124 -0.83 6.54 2.72
CA GLY A 124 -2.09 6.43 1.99
C GLY A 124 -2.43 7.69 1.21
N TYR A 125 -2.25 8.87 1.82
CA TYR A 125 -2.44 10.14 1.13
C TYR A 125 -1.45 10.34 -0.01
N ALA A 126 -0.16 10.05 0.20
CA ALA A 126 0.85 10.24 -0.83
C ALA A 126 0.64 9.32 -2.04
N ILE A 127 0.20 8.08 -1.81
CA ILE A 127 -0.22 7.17 -2.88
C ILE A 127 -1.45 7.74 -3.61
N ALA A 128 -2.50 8.16 -2.88
CA ALA A 128 -3.69 8.74 -3.48
C ALA A 128 -3.40 9.97 -4.37
N GLN A 129 -2.49 10.84 -3.94
CA GLN A 129 -2.04 11.99 -4.73
C GLN A 129 -1.28 11.56 -6.00
N SER A 130 -0.53 10.46 -5.95
CA SER A 130 0.16 9.88 -7.09
C SER A 130 -0.83 9.26 -8.09
N LEU A 131 -1.82 8.51 -7.60
CA LEU A 131 -2.86 7.87 -8.41
C LEU A 131 -3.75 8.88 -9.14
N THR A 132 -4.02 10.02 -8.51
CA THR A 132 -4.85 11.11 -9.06
C THR A 132 -4.05 12.14 -9.89
N GLU A 133 -2.74 11.94 -10.08
CA GLU A 133 -1.84 12.88 -10.78
C GLU A 133 -1.82 14.31 -10.18
N LYS A 134 -2.20 14.47 -8.91
CA LYS A 134 -2.23 15.77 -8.22
C LYS A 134 -0.92 16.11 -7.51
N GLN A 135 0.05 15.22 -7.59
CA GLN A 135 1.31 15.32 -6.86
C GLN A 135 2.32 16.25 -7.54
N THR A 136 2.92 17.14 -6.76
CA THR A 136 4.20 17.79 -7.10
C THR A 136 5.21 17.56 -5.99
N ARG A 137 6.52 17.50 -6.32
CA ARG A 137 7.60 17.33 -5.32
C ARG A 137 7.51 18.35 -4.19
N ALA A 138 7.25 19.61 -4.52
CA ALA A 138 7.21 20.71 -3.55
C ALA A 138 5.96 20.69 -2.65
N THR A 139 4.81 20.22 -3.16
CA THR A 139 3.55 20.29 -2.42
C THR A 139 3.20 19.02 -1.65
N LEU A 140 3.79 17.88 -2.00
CA LEU A 140 3.39 16.60 -1.40
C LEU A 140 3.51 16.61 0.13
N ILE A 141 4.68 17.01 0.67
CA ILE A 141 4.90 17.01 2.11
C ILE A 141 3.94 17.98 2.83
N PRO A 142 3.84 19.27 2.44
CA PRO A 142 2.88 20.18 3.06
C PRO A 142 1.43 19.68 3.02
N GLN A 143 1.00 19.11 1.90
CA GLN A 143 -0.35 18.56 1.74
C GLN A 143 -0.57 17.32 2.61
N THR A 144 0.44 16.45 2.71
CA THR A 144 0.40 15.27 3.57
C THR A 144 0.25 15.68 5.03
N ILE A 145 1.03 16.66 5.49
CA ILE A 145 0.91 17.22 6.85
C ILE A 145 -0.49 17.80 7.08
N SER A 146 -1.03 18.55 6.12
CA SER A 146 -2.40 19.07 6.21
C SER A 146 -3.45 17.96 6.27
N PHE A 147 -3.23 16.82 5.60
CA PHE A 147 -4.14 15.68 5.60
C PHE A 147 -4.14 14.92 6.93
N LEU A 148 -2.97 14.82 7.59
CA LEU A 148 -2.86 14.28 8.95
C LEU A 148 -3.75 15.09 9.92
N GLY A 149 -3.68 16.43 9.80
CA GLY A 149 -4.35 17.35 10.71
C GLY A 149 -3.61 17.44 12.05
N GLU A 150 -4.34 17.81 13.11
CA GLU A 150 -3.79 17.85 14.45
C GLU A 150 -3.47 16.43 14.96
N THR A 151 -2.25 16.23 15.42
CA THR A 151 -1.79 14.94 15.94
C THR A 151 -0.76 15.12 17.05
N PRO A 152 -0.73 14.25 18.08
CA PRO A 152 0.28 14.30 19.14
C PRO A 152 1.67 13.81 18.71
N THR A 153 1.81 13.25 17.50
CA THR A 153 3.05 12.62 17.04
C THR A 153 4.04 13.62 16.45
N ARG A 154 5.30 13.19 16.31
CA ARG A 154 6.36 13.97 15.66
C ARG A 154 6.46 13.76 14.15
N LEU A 155 5.55 12.99 13.55
CA LEU A 155 5.61 12.69 12.12
C LEU A 155 5.56 13.94 11.24
N PRO A 156 4.70 14.96 11.51
CA PRO A 156 4.71 16.20 10.73
C PRO A 156 6.08 16.90 10.73
N GLN A 157 6.76 16.95 11.88
CA GLN A 157 8.08 17.56 12.03
C GLN A 157 9.15 16.76 11.27
N GLN A 158 9.07 15.43 11.31
CA GLN A 158 9.96 14.57 10.53
C GLN A 158 9.75 14.74 9.02
N LEU A 159 8.51 14.83 8.55
CA LEU A 159 8.21 15.12 7.14
C LEU A 159 8.72 16.51 6.74
N LEU A 160 8.62 17.52 7.60
CA LEU A 160 9.24 18.83 7.35
C LEU A 160 10.76 18.75 7.24
N LYS A 161 11.43 17.93 8.07
CA LYS A 161 12.86 17.68 7.92
C LYS A 161 13.19 17.04 6.57
N VAL A 162 12.39 16.07 6.13
CA VAL A 162 12.54 15.48 4.79
C VAL A 162 12.46 16.56 3.71
N LYS A 163 11.49 17.47 3.79
CA LYS A 163 11.37 18.60 2.85
C LYS A 163 12.65 19.43 2.82
N ASN A 164 13.17 19.83 3.98
CA ASN A 164 14.38 20.65 4.07
C ASN A 164 15.62 19.91 3.53
N LEU A 165 15.73 18.61 3.76
CA LEU A 165 16.80 17.76 3.22
C LEU A 165 16.73 17.67 1.69
N LEU A 166 15.52 17.58 1.12
CA LEU A 166 15.31 17.59 -0.33
C LEU A 166 15.67 18.95 -0.95
N GLU A 167 15.27 20.05 -0.31
CA GLU A 167 15.55 21.42 -0.78
C GLU A 167 17.04 21.76 -0.73
N SER A 168 17.77 21.25 0.27
CA SER A 168 19.22 21.40 0.40
C SER A 168 20.03 20.43 -0.48
N GLY A 169 19.37 19.52 -1.20
CA GLY A 169 20.06 18.52 -2.03
C GLY A 169 20.89 17.53 -1.22
N ALA A 170 20.54 17.29 0.05
CA ALA A 170 21.28 16.39 0.94
C ALA A 170 21.38 14.98 0.35
N GLY A 171 22.53 14.31 0.56
CA GLY A 171 22.74 12.92 0.18
C GLY A 171 22.05 11.92 1.12
N LEU A 172 22.04 10.63 0.74
CA LEU A 172 21.40 9.57 1.53
C LEU A 172 21.97 9.46 2.95
N ASP A 173 23.30 9.52 3.09
CA ASP A 173 23.98 9.38 4.39
C ASP A 173 23.63 10.55 5.33
N SER A 174 23.60 11.77 4.80
CA SER A 174 23.18 12.96 5.55
C SER A 174 21.73 12.88 5.98
N ALA A 175 20.84 12.43 5.08
CA ALA A 175 19.43 12.25 5.40
C ALA A 175 19.22 11.17 6.47
N GLN A 176 19.93 10.05 6.36
CA GLN A 176 19.90 9.00 7.37
C GLN A 176 20.38 9.54 8.74
N ALA A 177 21.52 10.22 8.79
CA ALA A 177 22.08 10.76 10.03
C ALA A 177 21.16 11.76 10.73
N GLU A 178 20.32 12.49 9.97
CA GLU A 178 19.39 13.47 10.50
C GLU A 178 18.03 12.84 10.90
N LEU A 179 17.50 11.95 10.04
CA LEU A 179 16.17 11.36 10.21
C LEU A 179 16.14 10.18 11.18
N THR A 180 17.28 9.54 11.50
CA THR A 180 17.28 8.41 12.46
C THR A 180 17.49 8.82 13.92
N ARG A 181 17.52 10.12 14.22
CA ARG A 181 17.75 10.63 15.59
C ARG A 181 16.53 10.52 16.51
N GLU A 182 15.34 10.30 15.96
CA GLU A 182 14.06 10.42 16.67
C GLU A 182 13.30 9.07 16.75
N GLU A 183 11.99 9.13 17.02
CA GLU A 183 11.10 7.98 17.21
C GLU A 183 11.15 6.97 16.06
N LYS A 184 11.33 5.70 16.41
CA LYS A 184 11.64 4.61 15.47
C LYS A 184 10.62 4.49 14.32
N PRO A 185 9.28 4.49 14.54
CA PRO A 185 8.31 4.29 13.47
C PRO A 185 8.27 5.48 12.50
N GLY A 186 8.34 6.69 13.05
CA GLY A 186 8.35 7.93 12.28
C GLY A 186 9.58 8.05 11.36
N ASN A 187 10.75 7.59 11.82
CA ASN A 187 11.97 7.57 11.01
C ASN A 187 11.81 6.69 9.75
N VAL A 188 11.13 5.55 9.86
CA VAL A 188 10.88 4.64 8.72
C VAL A 188 10.07 5.34 7.64
N ILE A 189 8.98 6.00 8.04
CA ILE A 189 8.09 6.74 7.12
C ILE A 189 8.87 7.90 6.50
N ALA A 190 9.58 8.69 7.30
CA ALA A 190 10.37 9.82 6.81
C ALA A 190 11.46 9.38 5.82
N MET A 191 12.20 8.31 6.12
CA MET A 191 13.20 7.74 5.21
C MET A 191 12.56 7.22 3.91
N ALA A 192 11.38 6.60 3.99
CA ALA A 192 10.68 6.12 2.81
C ALA A 192 10.26 7.27 1.87
N PHE A 193 9.72 8.35 2.46
CA PHE A 193 9.40 9.59 1.75
C PHE A 193 10.65 10.23 1.13
N TYR A 194 11.76 10.28 1.86
CA TYR A 194 13.01 10.84 1.36
C TYR A 194 13.56 10.03 0.17
N CYS A 195 13.61 8.69 0.26
CA CYS A 195 14.09 7.84 -0.83
C CYS A 195 13.24 8.01 -2.09
N PHE A 196 11.91 8.02 -1.93
CA PHE A 196 10.96 8.26 -3.01
C PHE A 196 11.12 9.66 -3.63
N LEU A 197 11.01 10.73 -2.83
CA LEU A 197 10.98 12.10 -3.35
C LEU A 197 12.33 12.56 -3.93
N SER A 198 13.45 12.10 -3.38
CA SER A 198 14.79 12.41 -3.89
C SER A 198 15.05 11.79 -5.27
N THR A 199 14.27 10.77 -5.65
CA THR A 199 14.44 10.02 -6.90
C THR A 199 13.11 9.74 -7.58
N LEU A 200 12.20 10.72 -7.54
CA LEU A 200 10.78 10.57 -7.89
C LEU A 200 10.52 9.86 -9.23
N GLU A 201 11.34 10.13 -10.24
CA GLU A 201 11.17 9.62 -11.63
C GLU A 201 11.94 8.30 -11.87
N ASP A 202 12.64 7.78 -10.87
CA ASP A 202 13.45 6.56 -10.98
C ASP A 202 13.07 5.56 -9.88
N PHE A 203 12.20 4.62 -10.24
CA PHE A 203 11.77 3.54 -9.37
C PHE A 203 12.93 2.70 -8.86
N ARG A 204 13.85 2.32 -9.75
CA ARG A 204 14.98 1.46 -9.41
C ARG A 204 15.86 2.15 -8.36
N LEU A 205 16.18 3.41 -8.59
CA LEU A 205 17.02 4.18 -7.68
C LEU A 205 16.32 4.43 -6.33
N SER A 206 15.01 4.70 -6.34
CA SER A 206 14.20 4.84 -5.11
C SER A 206 14.35 3.62 -4.21
N VAL A 207 14.11 2.43 -4.76
CA VAL A 207 14.15 1.16 -4.02
C VAL A 207 15.57 0.79 -3.60
N LEU A 208 16.58 0.98 -4.46
CA LEU A 208 17.97 0.71 -4.09
C LEU A 208 18.50 1.63 -3.00
N ARG A 209 18.00 2.87 -2.90
CA ARG A 209 18.34 3.77 -1.79
C ARG A 209 17.72 3.31 -0.48
N ALA A 210 16.47 2.84 -0.51
CA ALA A 210 15.80 2.28 0.65
C ALA A 210 16.50 0.99 1.16
N ASP A 211 16.97 0.15 0.23
CA ASP A 211 17.68 -1.09 0.55
C ASP A 211 19.00 -0.88 1.32
N ARG A 212 19.72 0.22 1.04
CA ARG A 212 20.96 0.57 1.75
C ARG A 212 20.77 0.86 3.25
N LEU A 213 19.52 0.97 3.72
CA LEU A 213 19.19 1.35 5.10
C LEU A 213 19.08 0.11 6.00
N SER A 214 20.22 -0.35 6.51
CA SER A 214 20.41 -1.57 7.31
C SER A 214 19.20 -2.10 8.12
N ARG A 215 18.86 -1.48 9.26
CA ARG A 215 17.98 -2.08 10.29
C ARG A 215 16.50 -2.14 9.92
N TYR A 216 16.03 -1.29 9.01
CA TYR A 216 14.62 -1.22 8.60
C TYR A 216 14.44 -1.26 7.07
N SER A 217 15.44 -1.77 6.34
CA SER A 217 15.47 -1.82 4.88
C SER A 217 14.20 -2.45 4.30
N LYS A 218 13.64 -3.45 4.99
CA LYS A 218 12.41 -4.15 4.59
C LYS A 218 11.24 -3.19 4.46
N THR A 219 10.79 -2.61 5.57
CA THR A 219 9.59 -1.76 5.58
C THR A 219 9.81 -0.43 4.85
N ILE A 220 11.02 0.14 4.93
CA ILE A 220 11.36 1.32 4.12
C ILE A 220 11.29 0.97 2.63
N GLY A 221 11.86 -0.16 2.23
CA GLY A 221 11.81 -0.69 0.88
C GLY A 221 10.37 -0.91 0.40
N THR A 222 9.54 -1.58 1.20
CA THR A 222 8.12 -1.81 0.88
C THR A 222 7.37 -0.49 0.67
N VAL A 223 7.49 0.47 1.59
CA VAL A 223 6.78 1.76 1.48
C VAL A 223 7.33 2.61 0.32
N THR A 224 8.65 2.68 0.16
CA THR A 224 9.28 3.40 -0.97
C THR A 224 8.89 2.79 -2.30
N GLY A 225 8.83 1.45 -2.39
CA GLY A 225 8.38 0.72 -3.56
C GLY A 225 6.92 1.00 -3.88
N ALA A 226 6.04 1.01 -2.89
CA ALA A 226 4.63 1.36 -3.07
C ALA A 226 4.44 2.79 -3.58
N LEU A 227 5.11 3.78 -2.96
CA LEU A 227 5.06 5.18 -3.35
C LEU A 227 5.60 5.39 -4.76
N SER A 228 6.78 4.83 -5.05
CA SER A 228 7.42 4.97 -6.35
C SER A 228 6.67 4.23 -7.44
N GLY A 229 6.06 3.08 -7.14
CA GLY A 229 5.17 2.36 -8.03
C GLY A 229 3.87 3.10 -8.32
N ALA A 230 3.32 3.81 -7.34
CA ALA A 230 2.16 4.69 -7.55
C ALA A 230 2.48 5.80 -8.57
N TYR A 231 3.68 6.38 -8.49
CA TYR A 231 4.09 7.48 -9.36
C TYR A 231 4.55 7.02 -10.75
N ASN A 232 5.45 6.04 -10.79
CA ASN A 232 6.10 5.55 -12.00
C ASN A 232 5.30 4.46 -12.73
N SER A 233 4.22 3.96 -12.11
CA SER A 233 3.40 2.84 -12.57
C SER A 233 4.18 1.52 -12.74
N ASN A 234 3.49 0.47 -13.15
CA ASN A 234 4.10 -0.78 -13.57
C ASN A 234 5.21 -0.60 -14.61
N SER A 235 5.01 0.31 -15.57
CA SER A 235 5.94 0.52 -16.68
C SER A 235 7.30 1.07 -16.22
N GLY A 236 7.35 1.73 -15.06
CA GLY A 236 8.59 2.21 -14.46
C GLY A 236 9.36 1.15 -13.67
N ILE A 237 8.75 -0.01 -13.41
CA ILE A 237 9.39 -1.10 -12.66
C ILE A 237 10.25 -1.94 -13.61
N PRO A 238 11.56 -2.15 -13.33
CA PRO A 238 12.42 -2.94 -14.19
C PRO A 238 11.89 -4.35 -14.46
N VAL A 239 11.73 -4.71 -15.74
CA VAL A 239 11.24 -6.04 -16.15
C VAL A 239 12.07 -7.18 -15.57
N THR A 240 13.39 -6.98 -15.42
CA THR A 240 14.27 -7.98 -14.79
C THR A 240 13.89 -8.28 -13.34
N TRP A 241 13.35 -7.30 -12.61
CA TRP A 241 12.87 -7.50 -11.25
C TRP A 241 11.51 -8.20 -11.22
N GLN A 242 10.64 -7.90 -12.18
CA GLN A 242 9.35 -8.59 -12.36
C GLN A 242 9.58 -10.08 -12.66
N ILE A 243 10.43 -10.40 -13.64
CA ILE A 243 10.80 -11.79 -13.98
C ILE A 243 11.47 -12.49 -12.80
N SER A 244 12.33 -11.79 -12.04
CA SER A 244 12.98 -12.38 -10.87
C SER A 244 11.96 -12.72 -9.77
N LEU A 245 10.88 -11.96 -9.64
CA LEU A 245 9.80 -12.24 -8.69
C LEU A 245 9.01 -13.47 -9.13
N GLU A 246 8.63 -13.55 -10.41
CA GLU A 246 7.90 -14.70 -10.97
C GLU A 246 8.70 -16.01 -10.89
N ARG A 247 10.01 -15.96 -11.14
CA ARG A 247 10.89 -17.14 -11.10
C ARG A 247 11.24 -17.59 -9.70
N SER A 248 11.04 -16.75 -8.70
CA SER A 248 11.31 -17.12 -7.33
C SER A 248 10.14 -17.95 -6.80
N ASN A 249 10.41 -18.90 -5.90
CA ASN A 249 9.37 -19.62 -5.12
C ASN A 249 8.49 -18.65 -4.28
N LEU A 250 8.77 -17.35 -4.33
CA LEU A 250 7.94 -16.30 -3.75
C LEU A 250 6.59 -16.19 -4.47
N ALA A 251 6.49 -16.50 -5.77
CA ALA A 251 5.20 -16.53 -6.46
C ALA A 251 4.21 -17.54 -5.83
N GLN A 252 4.71 -18.64 -5.25
CA GLN A 252 3.93 -19.58 -4.45
C GLN A 252 3.73 -19.13 -3.00
N LYS A 253 4.70 -18.41 -2.42
CA LYS A 253 4.71 -17.99 -0.99
C LYS A 253 3.74 -16.84 -0.70
N TRP A 254 3.45 -16.01 -1.69
CA TRP A 254 2.50 -14.92 -1.57
C TRP A 254 1.29 -15.31 -2.40
N GLN A 255 0.11 -15.44 -1.79
CA GLN A 255 -1.12 -15.62 -2.58
C GLN A 255 -1.27 -14.48 -3.60
N MET A 256 -0.73 -13.29 -3.31
CA MET A 256 -0.58 -12.19 -4.28
C MET A 256 0.64 -12.25 -5.22
N ALA A 257 1.75 -12.95 -4.96
CA ALA A 257 2.89 -12.92 -5.89
C ALA A 257 2.82 -13.96 -7.00
N ASN A 258 1.78 -14.81 -7.04
CA ASN A 258 1.37 -15.34 -8.32
C ASN A 258 0.86 -14.13 -9.11
N SER A 259 1.66 -13.65 -10.08
CA SER A 259 1.40 -12.40 -10.80
C SER A 259 -0.04 -12.36 -11.32
N ASP A 260 -0.55 -13.51 -11.75
CA ASP A 260 -1.95 -13.71 -12.14
C ASP A 260 -2.97 -13.43 -11.04
N ASN A 261 -2.74 -13.83 -9.79
CA ASN A 261 -3.70 -13.58 -8.70
C ASN A 261 -3.71 -12.12 -8.26
N MET A 262 -2.55 -11.45 -8.12
CA MET A 262 -2.54 -10.00 -7.84
C MET A 262 -3.09 -9.20 -9.01
N LEU A 263 -2.75 -9.56 -10.25
CA LEU A 263 -3.34 -8.93 -11.43
C LEU A 263 -4.85 -9.10 -11.42
N ARG A 264 -5.35 -10.32 -11.18
CA ARG A 264 -6.79 -10.61 -11.08
C ARG A 264 -7.44 -9.81 -9.97
N LEU A 265 -6.95 -9.89 -8.73
CA LEU A 265 -7.50 -9.16 -7.59
C LEU A 265 -7.48 -7.64 -7.80
N THR A 266 -6.39 -7.10 -8.37
CA THR A 266 -6.29 -5.67 -8.69
C THR A 266 -7.29 -5.30 -9.78
N ASN A 267 -7.39 -6.09 -10.85
CA ASN A 267 -8.36 -5.87 -11.92
C ASN A 267 -9.79 -5.89 -11.41
N THR A 268 -10.15 -6.90 -10.60
CA THR A 268 -11.47 -7.02 -9.99
C THR A 268 -11.74 -5.88 -9.02
N LEU A 269 -10.79 -5.53 -8.15
CA LEU A 269 -10.91 -4.38 -7.23
C LEU A 269 -11.17 -3.09 -8.00
N MET A 270 -10.42 -2.84 -9.08
CA MET A 270 -10.60 -1.67 -9.93
C MET A 270 -11.91 -1.71 -10.73
N ALA A 271 -12.37 -2.89 -11.14
CA ALA A 271 -13.66 -3.06 -11.80
C ALA A 271 -14.82 -2.74 -10.83
N VAL A 272 -14.76 -3.23 -9.58
CA VAL A 272 -15.72 -2.91 -8.52
C VAL A 272 -15.69 -1.42 -8.20
N TRP A 273 -14.51 -0.83 -8.02
CA TRP A 273 -14.35 0.61 -7.80
C TRP A 273 -14.96 1.45 -8.93
N SER A 274 -14.75 1.04 -10.20
CA SER A 274 -15.30 1.74 -11.36
C SER A 274 -16.80 1.54 -11.57
N GLY A 275 -17.45 0.66 -10.77
CA GLY A 275 -18.85 0.29 -10.91
C GLY A 275 -19.16 -0.59 -12.13
N VAL A 276 -18.13 -1.15 -12.77
CA VAL A 276 -18.26 -2.02 -13.96
C VAL A 276 -18.47 -3.48 -13.57
N TYR A 277 -18.11 -3.87 -12.35
CA TYR A 277 -18.28 -5.23 -11.85
C TYR A 277 -19.69 -5.48 -11.29
N ASP A 278 -20.38 -6.51 -11.80
CA ASP A 278 -21.69 -6.93 -11.32
C ASP A 278 -21.53 -8.11 -10.35
N ILE A 279 -21.49 -7.81 -9.06
CA ILE A 279 -21.37 -8.79 -7.97
C ILE A 279 -22.48 -9.86 -8.04
N GLY A 280 -23.66 -9.51 -8.57
CA GLY A 280 -24.79 -10.42 -8.71
C GLY A 280 -24.65 -11.45 -9.83
N ARG A 281 -23.84 -11.14 -10.87
CA ARG A 281 -23.64 -12.01 -12.03
C ARG A 281 -22.49 -13.00 -11.86
N ASP A 282 -21.41 -12.56 -11.21
CA ASP A 282 -20.15 -13.32 -11.13
C ASP A 282 -19.98 -14.10 -9.80
N SER A 283 -20.96 -14.03 -8.90
CA SER A 283 -20.99 -14.85 -7.66
C SER A 283 -21.00 -16.37 -7.92
N ASN A 284 -21.30 -16.80 -9.16
CA ASN A 284 -21.21 -18.20 -9.58
C ASN A 284 -19.77 -18.66 -9.88
N GLU A 285 -18.79 -17.78 -10.02
CA GLU A 285 -17.38 -18.17 -10.25
C GLU A 285 -16.60 -18.43 -8.94
N PHE A 286 -17.15 -18.03 -7.79
CA PHE A 286 -16.48 -18.13 -6.48
C PHE A 286 -17.16 -19.13 -5.52
N GLY A 287 -18.06 -20.00 -6.00
CA GLY A 287 -18.93 -20.78 -5.13
C GLY A 287 -19.35 -22.16 -5.65
N GLU A 288 -18.42 -23.01 -6.09
CA GLU A 288 -18.65 -24.46 -6.11
C GLU A 288 -17.90 -25.16 -4.98
N GLU A 289 -18.25 -24.84 -3.73
CA GLU A 289 -18.16 -25.81 -2.65
C GLU A 289 -19.30 -25.62 -1.64
N LYS A 290 -20.33 -26.49 -1.79
CA LYS A 290 -21.42 -26.79 -0.85
C LYS A 290 -22.34 -25.63 -0.44
N SER A 291 -23.29 -25.31 -1.32
CA SER A 291 -24.56 -24.68 -0.92
C SER A 291 -25.55 -25.73 -0.41
N LEU A 292 -25.79 -25.72 0.90
CA LEU A 292 -27.05 -26.14 1.50
C LEU A 292 -27.58 -24.92 2.27
N VAL A 293 -28.45 -24.13 1.63
CA VAL A 293 -29.59 -23.39 2.21
C VAL A 293 -30.18 -22.47 1.11
N GLY A 294 -31.52 -22.43 1.05
CA GLY A 294 -32.32 -21.98 -0.10
C GLY A 294 -32.45 -20.46 -0.34
N PRO A 295 -33.15 -20.06 -1.43
CA PRO A 295 -33.10 -18.72 -1.97
C PRO A 295 -34.25 -17.85 -1.48
N SER A 296 -33.96 -16.73 -0.81
CA SER A 296 -34.92 -15.63 -0.71
C SER A 296 -34.28 -14.34 -0.18
N PHE A 297 -33.63 -13.55 -1.04
CA PHE A 297 -33.61 -12.08 -0.89
C PHE A 297 -33.44 -11.45 -2.27
N LYS A 298 -34.57 -11.12 -2.91
CA LYS A 298 -34.60 -10.14 -4.00
C LYS A 298 -34.49 -8.76 -3.37
N SER A 299 -33.28 -8.18 -3.32
CA SER A 299 -33.12 -6.75 -3.04
C SER A 299 -33.19 -5.98 -4.35
N SER A 300 -34.19 -5.11 -4.44
CA SER A 300 -34.44 -4.17 -5.53
C SER A 300 -33.22 -3.33 -5.87
N LEU A 301 -32.90 -3.25 -7.16
CA LEU A 301 -32.01 -2.27 -7.77
C LEU A 301 -32.35 -0.85 -7.30
N GLN A 302 -31.43 -0.20 -6.61
CA GLN A 302 -31.38 1.26 -6.54
C GLN A 302 -29.96 1.70 -6.88
N ALA A 303 -29.79 2.20 -8.10
CA ALA A 303 -28.62 2.97 -8.48
C ALA A 303 -28.62 4.26 -7.65
N ILE A 304 -27.69 4.40 -6.72
CA ILE A 304 -27.44 5.68 -6.03
C ILE A 304 -26.55 6.51 -6.96
N ALA A 305 -27.17 7.24 -7.88
CA ALA A 305 -26.49 8.32 -8.58
C ALA A 305 -26.24 9.46 -7.59
N ALA A 306 -25.00 9.98 -7.54
CA ALA A 306 -24.66 11.17 -6.78
C ALA A 306 -25.54 12.35 -7.27
N PRO A 307 -26.26 13.06 -6.38
CA PRO A 307 -27.11 14.16 -6.81
C PRO A 307 -26.23 15.36 -7.17
N ARG A 308 -26.44 15.89 -8.39
CA ARG A 308 -26.03 17.21 -8.94
C ARG A 308 -24.84 17.29 -9.91
N VAL A 309 -24.78 16.45 -10.94
CA VAL A 309 -24.01 16.80 -12.16
C VAL A 309 -24.80 16.51 -13.44
N ILE A 310 -25.90 17.23 -13.67
CA ILE A 310 -26.37 17.52 -15.03
C ILE A 310 -26.84 18.98 -15.02
N ARG A 311 -26.03 19.90 -15.54
CA ARG A 311 -26.52 21.17 -16.06
C ARG A 311 -26.77 20.94 -17.55
N LEU A 312 -28.04 20.95 -17.94
CA LEU A 312 -28.47 21.00 -19.34
C LEU A 312 -28.03 22.35 -19.93
N ARG A 313 -27.42 22.31 -21.11
CA ARG A 313 -27.36 23.45 -22.03
C ARG A 313 -28.66 23.51 -22.82
#